data_AF-A0AAE1V2H4-F1
#
_entry.id   AF-A0AAE1V2H4-F1
#
_cell.length_a   1.000
_cell.length_b   1.000
_cell.length_c   1.000
_cell.angle_alpha   90.00
_cell.angle_beta   90.00
_cell.angle_gamma   90.00
#
_symmetry.space_group_name_H-M   'P 1'
#
loop_
_entity.id
_entity.type
_entity.pdbx_description
1 polymer ?
#
loop_
_entity_poly.entity_id
_entity_poly.type
_entity_poly.pdbx_seq_one_letter_code
_entity_poly.pdbx_strand_id
1 'polypeptide(L)'
;MLMNFMNVALVLVLQVLLAIAIHTSADESFDVRQYLSTVMRYGIVKDISDDSFVPSQNLDQCTPIHLNLVARHGTRAPTKKRIRELEALAGRLEVLVRDAKEQKQSLDKIPAWLRGWSSPWKGKRTGGELISEGEDKLYHLGVRVREQFPDLFSEEYHSDIYSIKATQVPRASASAVAFGMGLFSGKGKLGPGGHRAFAVTSDIVLRFHDCCQSYKAFRKSQEPTVKKLKEPTLDEISHELVRRYGLNFTKQDVSSLWFLCKQEASLLNITNQACSLFSPAEVLTGKVGTEFVIKFLCWNMLLEDVIQSMEQAIKAKEGYAPGSFEKARSRLRFAHAETLLHFSCLIGLALGESGFTGCDVHASNLKEGCNSSDSCPFEAFKKRIVVPHLKQDYNALCNVNYERKEKGSAPTASVIDARLLLTDNIRVMNL
;
A
#
# COMPACT_ATOMS: atom_id res chain seq x y z
N MET A 1 -25.61 -29.26 54.39
CA MET A 1 -26.47 -28.49 53.46
C MET A 1 -25.84 -27.16 53.06
N LEU A 2 -25.34 -26.33 54.01
CA LEU A 2 -24.67 -25.06 53.69
C LEU A 2 -23.44 -25.15 52.76
N MET A 3 -22.60 -26.19 52.87
CA MET A 3 -21.43 -26.35 51.99
C MET A 3 -21.77 -26.56 50.51
N ASN A 4 -22.91 -27.20 50.19
CA ASN A 4 -23.33 -27.42 48.81
C ASN A 4 -23.86 -26.12 48.18
N PHE A 5 -24.54 -25.27 48.94
CA PHE A 5 -24.99 -23.96 48.46
C PHE A 5 -23.81 -23.02 48.18
N MET A 6 -22.77 -23.05 49.01
CA MET A 6 -21.58 -22.23 48.82
C MET A 6 -20.79 -22.61 47.56
N ASN A 7 -20.70 -23.92 47.25
CA ASN A 7 -20.04 -24.41 46.04
C ASN A 7 -20.83 -24.07 44.76
N VAL A 8 -22.16 -24.13 44.79
CA VAL A 8 -23.00 -23.75 43.64
C VAL A 8 -22.92 -22.25 43.36
N ALA A 9 -22.93 -21.42 44.41
CA ALA A 9 -22.75 -19.98 44.28
C ALA A 9 -21.37 -19.62 43.71
N LEU A 10 -20.30 -20.30 44.15
CA LEU A 10 -18.95 -20.08 43.64
C LEU A 10 -18.81 -20.47 42.16
N VAL A 11 -19.42 -21.57 41.74
CA VAL A 11 -19.44 -22.00 40.33
C VAL A 11 -20.21 -21.02 39.45
N LEU A 12 -21.36 -20.51 39.91
CA LEU A 12 -22.13 -19.49 39.20
C LEU A 12 -21.34 -18.17 39.07
N VAL A 13 -20.66 -17.74 40.13
CA VAL A 13 -19.80 -16.55 40.09
C VAL A 13 -18.62 -16.77 39.14
N LEU A 14 -17.99 -17.94 39.13
CA LEU A 14 -16.93 -18.28 38.18
C LEU A 14 -17.44 -18.31 36.73
N GLN A 15 -18.66 -18.80 36.48
CA GLN A 15 -19.24 -18.75 35.13
C GLN A 15 -19.59 -17.33 34.69
N VAL A 16 -20.07 -16.47 35.60
CA VAL A 16 -20.31 -15.05 35.31
C VAL A 16 -18.99 -14.32 35.07
N LEU A 17 -17.95 -14.56 35.87
CA LEU A 17 -16.63 -13.98 35.68
C LEU A 17 -15.96 -14.49 34.40
N LEU A 18 -16.16 -15.75 34.02
CA LEU A 18 -15.67 -16.30 32.76
C LEU A 18 -16.45 -15.70 31.57
N ALA A 19 -17.76 -15.50 31.68
CA ALA A 19 -18.56 -14.82 30.66
C ALA A 19 -18.17 -13.35 30.50
N ILE A 20 -17.91 -12.64 31.62
CA ILE A 20 -17.38 -11.28 31.61
C ILE A 20 -15.98 -11.26 31.01
N ALA A 21 -15.09 -12.20 31.38
CA ALA A 21 -13.75 -12.31 30.84
C ALA A 21 -13.75 -12.54 29.32
N ILE A 22 -14.62 -13.44 28.84
CA ILE A 22 -14.83 -13.72 27.40
C ILE A 22 -15.43 -12.50 26.68
N HIS A 23 -16.31 -11.72 27.32
CA HIS A 23 -16.81 -10.45 26.77
C HIS A 23 -15.76 -9.33 26.78
N THR A 24 -14.87 -9.29 27.78
CA THR A 24 -13.80 -8.28 27.87
C THR A 24 -12.60 -8.59 26.98
N SER A 25 -12.34 -9.87 26.65
CA SER A 25 -11.25 -10.27 25.75
C SER A 25 -11.63 -10.20 24.26
N ALA A 26 -12.85 -9.77 23.94
CA ALA A 26 -13.38 -9.70 22.59
C ALA A 26 -13.59 -8.25 22.07
N ASP A 27 -12.89 -7.27 22.65
CA ASP A 27 -12.99 -5.87 22.20
C ASP A 27 -11.61 -5.24 21.98
N GLU A 28 -10.88 -5.76 20.99
CA GLU A 28 -10.30 -4.79 20.05
C GLU A 28 -11.49 -4.25 19.24
N SER A 29 -11.97 -3.06 19.61
CA SER A 29 -13.06 -2.41 18.88
C SER A 29 -12.71 -2.35 17.40
N PHE A 30 -13.53 -2.96 16.54
CA PHE A 30 -13.27 -3.01 15.10
C PHE A 30 -13.08 -1.61 14.53
N ASP A 31 -11.86 -1.31 14.07
CA ASP A 31 -11.53 -0.04 13.41
C ASP A 31 -11.38 -0.22 11.90
N VAL A 32 -12.39 0.23 11.14
CA VAL A 32 -12.42 0.22 9.68
C VAL A 32 -11.15 0.84 9.05
N ARG A 33 -10.50 1.78 9.73
CA ARG A 33 -9.30 2.46 9.23
C ARG A 33 -8.12 1.49 9.04
N GLN A 34 -8.11 0.35 9.72
CA GLN A 34 -7.11 -0.72 9.57
C GLN A 34 -7.39 -1.68 8.39
N TYR A 35 -8.45 -1.44 7.60
CA TYR A 35 -8.91 -2.33 6.53
C TYR A 35 -9.14 -1.60 5.19
N LEU A 36 -8.50 -0.44 5.00
CA LEU A 36 -8.72 0.41 3.82
C LEU A 36 -7.79 0.11 2.63
N SER A 37 -7.01 -0.98 2.66
CA SER A 37 -6.06 -1.35 1.61
C SER A 37 -5.09 -0.20 1.28
N THR A 38 -4.88 0.14 0.01
CA THR A 38 -3.92 1.16 -0.42
C THR A 38 -4.22 2.59 0.04
N VAL A 39 -5.38 2.89 0.60
CA VAL A 39 -5.66 4.24 1.13
C VAL A 39 -5.49 4.35 2.65
N MET A 40 -5.08 3.26 3.31
CA MET A 40 -4.75 3.27 4.73
C MET A 40 -3.72 4.36 5.05
N ARG A 41 -3.91 5.05 6.18
CA ARG A 41 -2.93 6.01 6.68
C ARG A 41 -1.75 5.22 7.24
N TYR A 42 -0.54 5.63 6.85
CA TYR A 42 0.73 5.10 7.38
C TYR A 42 0.74 4.93 8.91
N GLY A 43 0.39 6.00 9.66
CA GLY A 43 0.43 5.98 11.12
C GLY A 43 -0.56 5.06 11.84
N ILE A 44 -1.51 4.43 11.13
CA ILE A 44 -2.41 3.41 11.73
C ILE A 44 -1.72 2.05 11.80
N VAL A 45 -0.67 1.85 11.01
CA VAL A 45 0.08 0.59 10.94
C VAL A 45 1.30 0.59 11.83
N LYS A 46 1.75 1.77 12.29
CA LYS A 46 2.92 1.93 13.16
C LYS A 46 2.82 1.06 14.43
N ASP A 47 1.62 0.95 14.99
CA ASP A 47 1.37 0.23 16.24
C ASP A 47 1.09 -1.28 16.03
N ILE A 48 0.94 -1.74 14.79
CA ILE A 48 0.62 -3.15 14.46
C ILE A 48 1.88 -4.00 14.28
N SER A 49 3.04 -3.38 14.06
CA SER A 49 4.25 -4.08 13.57
C SER A 49 5.46 -4.04 14.50
N ASP A 50 5.34 -3.55 15.73
CA ASP A 50 6.47 -3.48 16.68
C ASP A 50 6.87 -4.86 17.25
N ASP A 51 5.94 -5.82 17.32
CA ASP A 51 6.21 -7.12 17.98
C ASP A 51 6.90 -8.17 17.08
N SER A 52 7.03 -7.92 15.78
CA SER A 52 7.57 -8.91 14.81
C SER A 52 8.97 -8.59 14.28
N PHE A 53 9.49 -7.38 14.55
CA PHE A 53 10.82 -6.99 14.10
C PHE A 53 11.85 -7.44 15.14
N VAL A 54 12.55 -8.53 14.85
CA VAL A 54 13.73 -8.94 15.60
C VAL A 54 14.95 -8.48 14.79
N PRO A 55 15.69 -7.44 15.25
CA PRO A 55 16.92 -7.03 14.58
C PRO A 55 17.84 -8.24 14.37
N SER A 56 18.38 -8.41 13.17
CA SER A 56 19.33 -9.50 12.90
C SER A 56 20.52 -9.40 13.85
N GLN A 57 20.90 -10.53 14.45
CA GLN A 57 22.09 -10.62 15.31
C GLN A 57 23.32 -10.13 14.52
N ASN A 58 24.13 -9.26 15.14
CA ASN A 58 25.39 -8.69 14.62
C ASN A 58 25.32 -7.46 13.69
N LEU A 59 24.19 -6.73 13.61
CA LEU A 59 24.14 -5.43 12.91
C LEU A 59 25.17 -4.42 13.45
N ASP A 60 25.54 -4.51 14.72
CA ASP A 60 26.50 -3.62 15.38
C ASP A 60 27.93 -3.71 14.80
N GLN A 61 28.23 -4.77 14.03
CA GLN A 61 29.51 -4.94 13.35
C GLN A 61 29.47 -4.53 11.87
N CYS A 62 28.30 -4.12 11.37
CA CYS A 62 28.10 -3.71 9.99
C CYS A 62 27.95 -2.20 9.88
N THR A 63 28.51 -1.61 8.82
CA THR A 63 28.29 -0.20 8.48
C THR A 63 27.56 -0.12 7.15
N PRO A 64 26.39 0.54 7.08
CA PRO A 64 25.70 0.76 5.82
C PRO A 64 26.58 1.53 4.83
N ILE A 65 26.74 0.99 3.61
CA ILE A 65 27.52 1.65 2.54
C ILE A 65 26.66 2.19 1.40
N HIS A 66 25.40 1.76 1.32
CA HIS A 66 24.46 2.16 0.28
C HIS A 66 23.00 2.00 0.76
N LEU A 67 22.10 2.87 0.30
CA LEU A 67 20.66 2.79 0.56
C LEU A 67 19.85 2.80 -0.74
N ASN A 68 19.04 1.76 -0.95
CA ASN A 68 17.97 1.76 -1.96
C ASN A 68 16.62 2.00 -1.26
N LEU A 69 15.93 3.09 -1.62
CA LEU A 69 14.56 3.38 -1.19
C LEU A 69 13.62 3.37 -2.39
N VAL A 70 12.51 2.64 -2.28
CA VAL A 70 11.36 2.73 -3.20
C VAL A 70 10.12 3.04 -2.38
N ALA A 71 9.73 4.31 -2.35
CA ALA A 71 8.60 4.80 -1.57
C ALA A 71 7.39 5.07 -2.47
N ARG A 72 6.18 4.79 -1.97
CA ARG A 72 4.96 5.28 -2.60
C ARG A 72 4.82 6.79 -2.31
N HIS A 73 4.18 7.51 -3.22
CA HIS A 73 3.69 8.84 -2.89
C HIS A 73 2.84 8.86 -1.60
N GLY A 74 2.81 10.01 -0.94
CA GLY A 74 2.04 10.23 0.28
C GLY A 74 0.53 10.24 0.09
N THR A 75 -0.17 10.54 1.18
CA THR A 75 -1.62 10.72 1.17
C THR A 75 -2.01 11.82 0.18
N ARG A 76 -3.06 11.56 -0.61
CA ARG A 76 -3.48 12.43 -1.72
C ARG A 76 -4.98 12.67 -1.71
N ALA A 77 -5.41 13.74 -2.37
CA ALA A 77 -6.82 13.96 -2.66
C ALA A 77 -7.38 12.88 -3.62
N PRO A 78 -8.70 12.64 -3.64
CA PRO A 78 -9.35 11.85 -4.68
C PRO A 78 -9.03 12.42 -6.07
N THR A 79 -8.91 11.56 -7.08
CA THR A 79 -8.67 12.04 -8.46
C THR A 79 -9.92 12.73 -9.00
N LYS A 80 -9.77 13.62 -9.99
CA LYS A 80 -10.89 14.31 -10.63
C LYS A 80 -12.02 13.37 -11.08
N LYS A 81 -11.68 12.19 -11.61
CA LYS A 81 -12.66 11.15 -11.98
C LYS A 81 -13.46 10.70 -10.74
N ARG A 82 -12.77 10.41 -9.65
CA ARG A 82 -13.38 9.94 -8.41
C ARG A 82 -14.18 11.04 -7.69
N ILE A 83 -13.78 12.31 -7.79
CA ILE A 83 -14.57 13.45 -7.28
C ILE A 83 -15.93 13.51 -7.97
N ARG A 84 -15.95 13.38 -9.31
CA ARG A 84 -17.20 13.35 -10.08
C ARG A 84 -18.09 12.15 -9.72
N GLU A 85 -17.49 10.99 -9.48
CA GLU A 85 -18.23 9.81 -9.00
C GLU A 85 -18.91 10.09 -7.64
N LEU A 86 -18.24 10.79 -6.72
CA LEU A 86 -18.82 11.19 -5.44
C LEU A 86 -19.90 12.28 -5.59
N GLU A 87 -19.76 13.20 -6.54
CA GLU A 87 -20.81 14.17 -6.87
C GLU A 87 -22.05 13.50 -7.46
N ALA A 88 -21.87 12.50 -8.33
CA ALA A 88 -22.98 11.69 -8.86
C ALA A 88 -23.64 10.85 -7.75
N LEU A 89 -22.84 10.29 -6.83
CA LEU A 89 -23.35 9.59 -5.65
C LEU A 89 -24.23 10.51 -4.80
N ALA A 90 -23.86 11.78 -4.61
CA ALA A 90 -24.69 12.73 -3.85
C ALA A 90 -26.10 12.87 -4.42
N GLY A 91 -26.21 13.10 -5.73
CA GLY A 91 -27.51 13.18 -6.40
C GLY A 91 -28.29 11.86 -6.36
N ARG A 92 -27.58 10.73 -6.44
CA ARG A 92 -28.19 9.40 -6.32
C ARG A 92 -28.77 9.13 -4.92
N LEU A 93 -28.07 9.54 -3.86
CA LEU A 93 -28.54 9.41 -2.48
C LEU A 93 -29.77 10.29 -2.24
N GLU A 94 -29.81 11.49 -2.79
CA GLU A 94 -30.97 12.38 -2.72
C GLU A 94 -32.22 11.73 -3.33
N VAL A 95 -32.09 11.12 -4.51
CA VAL A 95 -33.17 10.37 -5.17
C VAL A 95 -33.64 9.21 -4.29
N LEU A 96 -32.71 8.38 -3.78
CA LEU A 96 -33.06 7.23 -2.92
C LEU A 96 -33.84 7.64 -1.68
N VAL A 97 -33.40 8.69 -1.00
CA VAL A 97 -34.08 9.20 0.21
C VAL A 97 -35.46 9.78 -0.13
N ARG A 98 -35.58 10.51 -1.25
CA ARG A 98 -36.87 11.04 -1.70
C ARG A 98 -37.85 9.92 -2.05
N ASP A 99 -37.43 8.95 -2.85
CA ASP A 99 -38.27 7.85 -3.29
C ASP A 99 -38.76 7.00 -2.08
N ALA A 100 -37.91 6.79 -1.08
CA ALA A 100 -38.29 6.10 0.17
C ALA A 100 -39.37 6.87 0.96
N LYS A 101 -39.29 8.21 0.99
CA LYS A 101 -40.33 9.07 1.60
C LYS A 101 -41.64 9.00 0.83
N GLU A 102 -41.59 9.07 -0.51
CA GLU A 102 -42.78 9.00 -1.38
C GLU A 102 -43.48 7.64 -1.25
N GLN A 103 -42.71 6.56 -1.07
CA GLN A 103 -43.22 5.21 -0.84
C GLN A 103 -43.68 4.96 0.61
N LYS A 104 -43.68 5.97 1.48
CA LYS A 104 -44.06 5.89 2.90
C LYS A 104 -43.30 4.78 3.66
N GLN A 105 -42.05 4.51 3.27
CA GLN A 105 -41.20 3.57 4.00
C GLN A 105 -40.81 4.17 5.36
N SER A 106 -40.58 3.31 6.36
CA SER A 106 -40.04 3.77 7.66
C SER A 106 -38.66 4.40 7.45
N LEU A 107 -38.53 5.66 7.88
CA LEU A 107 -37.27 6.41 7.79
C LEU A 107 -36.31 6.07 8.94
N ASP A 108 -36.74 5.29 9.93
CA ASP A 108 -35.94 4.92 11.10
C ASP A 108 -34.73 4.07 10.71
N LYS A 109 -34.86 3.32 9.62
CA LYS A 109 -33.78 2.53 9.04
C LYS A 109 -32.79 3.36 8.23
N ILE A 110 -33.14 4.58 7.81
CA ILE A 110 -32.29 5.39 6.92
C ILE A 110 -31.34 6.24 7.76
N PRO A 111 -30.00 6.06 7.62
CA PRO A 111 -29.02 6.86 8.35
C PRO A 111 -29.23 8.36 8.11
N ALA A 112 -29.24 9.13 9.19
CA ALA A 112 -29.55 10.56 9.13
C ALA A 112 -28.60 11.35 8.21
N TRP A 113 -27.32 10.95 8.16
CA TRP A 113 -26.30 11.61 7.35
C TRP A 113 -26.55 11.54 5.85
N LEU A 114 -27.31 10.55 5.36
CA LEU A 114 -27.67 10.46 3.94
C LEU A 114 -28.57 11.61 3.49
N ARG A 115 -29.33 12.21 4.41
CA ARG A 115 -30.26 13.30 4.10
C ARG A 115 -29.47 14.59 3.84
N GLY A 116 -29.46 15.02 2.58
CA GLY A 116 -28.77 16.24 2.18
C GLY A 116 -27.24 16.11 2.18
N TRP A 117 -26.71 14.87 2.15
CA TRP A 117 -25.27 14.66 2.07
C TRP A 117 -24.71 15.38 0.84
N SER A 118 -23.59 16.09 1.04
CA SER A 118 -22.85 16.73 -0.03
C SER A 118 -21.41 16.27 -0.01
N SER A 119 -20.86 15.99 -1.18
CA SER A 119 -19.45 15.61 -1.32
C SER A 119 -18.55 16.68 -0.69
N PRO A 120 -17.65 16.32 0.24
CA PRO A 120 -16.63 17.22 0.77
C PRO A 120 -15.72 17.84 -0.31
N TRP A 121 -15.69 17.23 -1.50
CA TRP A 121 -14.93 17.69 -2.65
C TRP A 121 -15.77 18.42 -3.69
N LYS A 122 -17.03 18.75 -3.39
CA LYS A 122 -17.93 19.48 -4.30
C LYS A 122 -17.28 20.78 -4.77
N GLY A 123 -17.28 21.00 -6.08
CA GLY A 123 -16.77 22.22 -6.70
C GLY A 123 -15.23 22.30 -6.81
N LYS A 124 -14.49 21.26 -6.42
CA LYS A 124 -13.04 21.20 -6.65
C LYS A 124 -12.75 21.06 -8.15
N ARG A 125 -11.90 21.96 -8.67
CA ARG A 125 -11.50 21.98 -10.09
C ARG A 125 -10.35 21.00 -10.40
N THR A 126 -9.50 20.75 -9.41
CA THR A 126 -8.35 19.84 -9.44
C THR A 126 -8.66 18.56 -8.66
N GLY A 127 -7.78 17.56 -8.75
CA GLY A 127 -7.90 16.35 -7.96
C GLY A 127 -6.72 15.41 -8.17
N GLY A 128 -6.35 14.66 -7.13
CA GLY A 128 -5.24 13.70 -7.14
C GLY A 128 -3.90 14.29 -6.69
N GLU A 129 -3.87 15.56 -6.30
CA GLU A 129 -2.72 16.22 -5.67
C GLU A 129 -2.34 15.57 -4.32
N LEU A 130 -1.05 15.68 -3.97
CA LEU A 130 -0.57 15.40 -2.62
C LEU A 130 -1.20 16.42 -1.67
N ILE A 131 -1.70 15.97 -0.52
CA ILE A 131 -2.24 16.87 0.52
C ILE A 131 -1.20 17.10 1.60
N SER A 132 -1.42 18.10 2.46
CA SER A 132 -0.53 18.46 3.56
C SER A 132 -0.13 17.29 4.46
N GLU A 133 -1.06 16.38 4.75
CA GLU A 133 -0.81 15.18 5.54
C GLU A 133 0.07 14.17 4.81
N GLY A 134 0.06 14.21 3.47
CA GLY A 134 1.01 13.45 2.65
C GLY A 134 2.39 14.08 2.67
N GLU A 135 2.48 15.40 2.58
CA GLU A 135 3.74 16.15 2.66
C GLU A 135 4.43 15.93 4.01
N ASP A 136 3.71 16.14 5.11
CA ASP A 136 4.18 15.96 6.48
C ASP A 136 4.76 14.56 6.71
N LYS A 137 4.03 13.52 6.26
CA LYS A 137 4.50 12.13 6.38
C LYS A 137 5.80 11.88 5.62
N LEU A 138 5.92 12.39 4.41
CA LEU A 138 7.12 12.18 3.60
C LEU A 138 8.29 12.98 4.16
N TYR A 139 8.05 14.21 4.62
CA TYR A 139 9.03 15.02 5.34
C TYR A 139 9.58 14.26 6.56
N HIS A 140 8.70 13.76 7.42
CA HIS A 140 9.12 13.00 8.59
C HIS A 140 9.77 11.65 8.25
N LEU A 141 9.39 11.00 7.15
CA LEU A 141 10.10 9.84 6.64
C LEU A 141 11.54 10.20 6.25
N GLY A 142 11.75 11.34 5.58
CA GLY A 142 13.09 11.84 5.24
C GLY A 142 13.95 12.11 6.48
N VAL A 143 13.37 12.72 7.52
CA VAL A 143 14.04 12.95 8.80
C VAL A 143 14.47 11.62 9.43
N ARG A 144 13.56 10.64 9.54
CA ARG A 144 13.87 9.32 10.12
C ARG A 144 14.94 8.58 9.34
N VAL A 145 14.90 8.61 8.01
CA VAL A 145 15.93 7.96 7.16
C VAL A 145 17.31 8.57 7.42
N ARG A 146 17.41 9.89 7.56
CA ARG A 146 18.68 10.54 7.93
C ARG A 146 19.16 10.11 9.31
N GLU A 147 18.27 10.12 10.30
CA GLU A 147 18.60 9.76 11.69
C GLU A 147 19.01 8.30 11.83
N GLN A 148 18.39 7.41 11.04
CA GLN A 148 18.71 5.99 11.01
C GLN A 148 20.04 5.69 10.31
N PHE A 149 20.42 6.48 9.30
CA PHE A 149 21.63 6.26 8.49
C PHE A 149 22.53 7.51 8.42
N PRO A 150 23.01 8.04 9.57
CA PRO A 150 23.69 9.33 9.63
C PRO A 150 24.96 9.36 8.77
N ASP A 151 25.73 8.27 8.74
CA ASP A 151 26.97 8.17 7.98
C ASP A 151 26.74 8.23 6.46
N LEU A 152 25.63 7.65 5.97
CA LEU A 152 25.30 7.71 4.54
C LEU A 152 24.97 9.14 4.11
N PHE A 153 24.39 9.96 4.98
CA PHE A 153 23.94 11.33 4.70
C PHE A 153 24.83 12.40 5.37
N SER A 154 26.11 12.08 5.57
CA SER A 154 27.10 12.97 6.17
C SER A 154 27.66 14.00 5.18
N GLU A 155 27.72 13.67 3.89
CA GLU A 155 28.29 14.50 2.82
C GLU A 155 27.31 15.60 2.35
N GLU A 156 27.83 16.63 1.67
CA GLU A 156 26.98 17.65 1.04
C GLU A 156 26.13 17.06 -0.09
N TYR A 157 24.96 17.65 -0.32
CA TYR A 157 24.10 17.21 -1.42
C TYR A 157 24.79 17.41 -2.78
N HIS A 158 24.93 16.30 -3.51
CA HIS A 158 25.12 16.24 -4.95
C HIS A 158 24.19 15.18 -5.56
N SER A 159 23.72 15.39 -6.78
CA SER A 159 22.72 14.52 -7.43
C SER A 159 23.26 13.13 -7.77
N ASP A 160 24.58 12.98 -7.95
CA ASP A 160 25.21 11.69 -8.25
C ASP A 160 25.46 10.87 -6.98
N ILE A 161 25.60 11.53 -5.82
CA ILE A 161 25.74 10.89 -4.49
C ILE A 161 24.36 10.50 -3.94
N TYR A 162 23.39 11.42 -4.00
CA TYR A 162 22.04 11.29 -3.46
C TYR A 162 21.00 11.44 -4.56
N SER A 163 20.87 10.39 -5.39
CA SER A 163 19.94 10.40 -6.51
C SER A 163 18.50 10.32 -6.02
N ILE A 164 17.71 11.37 -6.25
CA ILE A 164 16.27 11.41 -5.99
C ILE A 164 15.51 11.37 -7.30
N LYS A 165 14.69 10.33 -7.47
CA LYS A 165 13.89 10.07 -8.67
C LYS A 165 12.42 9.90 -8.34
N ALA A 166 11.54 10.36 -9.22
CA ALA A 166 10.10 10.17 -9.07
C ALA A 166 9.43 9.83 -10.40
N THR A 167 8.25 9.23 -10.36
CA THR A 167 7.42 9.10 -11.57
C THR A 167 7.00 10.47 -12.10
N GLN A 168 6.62 10.54 -13.37
CA GLN A 168 6.12 11.77 -14.01
C GLN A 168 4.75 12.23 -13.49
N VAL A 169 4.27 11.67 -12.38
CA VAL A 169 2.98 12.02 -11.79
C VAL A 169 3.22 13.06 -10.68
N PRO A 170 2.58 14.24 -10.73
CA PRO A 170 2.90 15.36 -9.82
C PRO A 170 2.95 15.00 -8.34
N ARG A 171 2.01 14.18 -7.85
CA ARG A 171 1.99 13.75 -6.44
C ARG A 171 3.20 12.91 -6.02
N ALA A 172 3.83 12.18 -6.94
CA ALA A 172 5.03 11.41 -6.65
C ALA A 172 6.26 12.32 -6.58
N SER A 173 6.38 13.27 -7.52
CA SER A 173 7.43 14.30 -7.46
C SER A 173 7.28 15.19 -6.22
N ALA A 174 6.08 15.67 -5.89
CA ALA A 174 5.82 16.42 -4.66
C ALA A 174 6.17 15.61 -3.39
N SER A 175 5.94 14.30 -3.40
CA SER A 175 6.34 13.41 -2.30
C SER A 175 7.86 13.31 -2.16
N ALA A 176 8.57 13.21 -3.28
CA ALA A 176 10.03 13.23 -3.32
C ALA A 176 10.60 14.55 -2.79
N VAL A 177 9.96 15.67 -3.14
CA VAL A 177 10.31 17.00 -2.62
C VAL A 177 10.07 17.06 -1.11
N ALA A 178 8.89 16.70 -0.63
CA ALA A 178 8.61 16.70 0.82
C ALA A 178 9.62 15.83 1.59
N PHE A 179 9.93 14.63 1.08
CA PHE A 179 10.96 13.77 1.66
C PHE A 179 12.35 14.41 1.65
N GLY A 180 12.79 14.98 0.53
CA GLY A 180 14.09 15.64 0.42
C GLY A 180 14.21 16.86 1.35
N MET A 181 13.12 17.59 1.55
CA MET A 181 13.06 18.71 2.52
C MET A 181 13.32 18.23 3.95
N GLY A 182 12.81 17.05 4.33
CA GLY A 182 13.10 16.43 5.63
C GLY A 182 14.51 15.87 5.72
N LEU A 183 14.93 15.11 4.71
CA LEU A 183 16.25 14.48 4.63
C LEU A 183 17.38 15.53 4.74
N PHE A 184 17.28 16.64 4.01
CA PHE A 184 18.31 17.69 3.98
C PHE A 184 17.98 18.91 4.86
N SER A 185 17.01 18.79 5.76
CA SER A 185 16.66 19.87 6.71
C SER A 185 17.88 20.26 7.56
N GLY A 186 18.19 21.55 7.65
CA GLY A 186 19.37 22.06 8.38
C GLY A 186 20.73 21.84 7.69
N LYS A 187 20.76 21.30 6.46
CA LYS A 187 22.01 21.07 5.69
C LYS A 187 22.30 22.17 4.66
N GLY A 188 21.55 23.27 4.68
CA GLY A 188 21.74 24.40 3.76
C GLY A 188 21.60 25.76 4.45
N LYS A 189 21.55 26.81 3.63
CA LYS A 189 21.56 28.22 4.08
C LYS A 189 20.30 28.99 3.66
N LEU A 190 19.33 28.33 3.02
CA LEU A 190 18.13 28.98 2.49
C LEU A 190 17.06 29.08 3.57
N GLY A 191 16.71 30.31 3.94
CA GLY A 191 15.65 30.62 4.89
C GLY A 191 15.93 30.13 6.32
N PRO A 192 14.99 30.40 7.26
CA PRO A 192 15.16 30.05 8.67
C PRO A 192 15.27 28.54 8.94
N GLY A 193 14.75 27.70 8.04
CA GLY A 193 14.81 26.23 8.13
C GLY A 193 16.14 25.62 7.67
N GLY A 194 17.12 26.43 7.23
CA GLY A 194 18.42 25.93 6.76
C GLY A 194 18.27 24.97 5.57
N HIS A 195 17.38 25.29 4.63
CA HIS A 195 17.10 24.41 3.50
C HIS A 195 18.24 24.42 2.48
N ARG A 196 18.42 23.29 1.80
CA ARG A 196 19.32 23.10 0.67
C ARG A 196 18.47 22.75 -0.55
N ALA A 197 18.78 23.35 -1.71
CA ALA A 197 18.16 22.94 -2.96
C ALA A 197 18.68 21.56 -3.38
N PHE A 198 17.79 20.71 -3.88
CA PHE A 198 18.10 19.38 -4.41
C PHE A 198 17.30 19.10 -5.68
N ALA A 199 17.82 18.23 -6.53
CA ALA A 199 17.18 17.84 -7.78
C ALA A 199 16.30 16.60 -7.57
N VAL A 200 15.09 16.65 -8.13
CA VAL A 200 14.23 15.48 -8.33
C VAL A 200 14.13 15.25 -9.83
N THR A 201 14.56 14.09 -10.30
CA THR A 201 14.52 13.72 -11.71
C THR A 201 13.40 12.72 -12.00
N SER A 202 12.95 12.66 -13.24
CA SER A 202 11.90 11.71 -13.63
C SER A 202 12.49 10.35 -13.95
N ASP A 203 11.77 9.29 -13.55
CA ASP A 203 12.12 7.92 -13.89
C ASP A 203 10.90 7.18 -14.44
N ILE A 204 11.02 6.77 -15.70
CA ILE A 204 9.97 6.06 -16.42
C ILE A 204 9.91 4.57 -16.05
N VAL A 205 11.02 3.99 -15.56
CA VAL A 205 11.08 2.58 -15.11
C VAL A 205 10.16 2.36 -13.92
N LEU A 206 10.01 3.37 -13.06
CA LEU A 206 9.03 3.36 -11.95
C LEU A 206 7.57 3.29 -12.41
N ARG A 207 7.31 3.45 -13.72
CA ARG A 207 6.01 3.39 -14.40
C ARG A 207 5.96 2.28 -15.45
N PHE A 208 6.67 1.17 -15.25
CA PHE A 208 6.64 0.00 -16.17
C PHE A 208 5.19 -0.37 -16.60
N HIS A 209 4.18 -0.22 -15.72
CA HIS A 209 2.77 -0.53 -16.01
C HIS A 209 2.17 0.34 -17.11
N ASP A 210 2.75 1.52 -17.33
CA ASP A 210 2.36 2.45 -18.37
C ASP A 210 3.28 2.41 -19.59
N CYS A 211 4.39 1.67 -19.54
CA CYS A 211 5.38 1.61 -20.61
C CYS A 211 5.39 0.25 -21.33
N CYS A 212 5.06 -0.83 -20.62
CA CYS A 212 4.97 -2.20 -21.16
C CYS A 212 3.62 -2.40 -21.89
N GLN A 213 3.60 -2.41 -23.23
CA GLN A 213 2.35 -2.53 -24.00
C GLN A 213 1.69 -3.90 -23.82
N SER A 214 2.48 -4.96 -23.77
CA SER A 214 2.01 -6.30 -23.44
C SER A 214 1.33 -6.36 -22.08
N TYR A 215 1.85 -5.64 -21.07
CA TYR A 215 1.20 -5.53 -19.76
C TYR A 215 -0.15 -4.83 -19.85
N LYS A 216 -0.25 -3.72 -20.59
CA LYS A 216 -1.53 -3.03 -20.80
C LYS A 216 -2.55 -3.92 -21.48
N ALA A 217 -2.15 -4.63 -22.54
CA ALA A 217 -3.01 -5.56 -23.26
C ALA A 217 -3.47 -6.72 -22.37
N PHE A 218 -2.55 -7.29 -21.58
CA PHE A 218 -2.86 -8.35 -20.62
C PHE A 218 -3.80 -7.85 -19.51
N ARG A 219 -3.52 -6.67 -18.93
CA ARG A 219 -4.40 -6.05 -17.95
C ARG A 219 -5.82 -5.88 -18.46
N LYS A 220 -5.97 -5.42 -19.71
CA LYS A 220 -7.26 -5.27 -20.37
C LYS A 220 -7.95 -6.62 -20.57
N SER A 221 -7.21 -7.67 -20.95
CA SER A 221 -7.78 -9.01 -21.14
C SER A 221 -8.26 -9.66 -19.84
N GLN A 222 -7.69 -9.26 -18.69
CA GLN A 222 -8.11 -9.76 -17.37
C GLN A 222 -9.30 -9.02 -16.76
N GLU A 223 -9.72 -7.86 -17.30
CA GLU A 223 -10.85 -7.09 -16.76
C GLU A 223 -12.15 -7.91 -16.60
N PRO A 224 -12.57 -8.76 -17.56
CA PRO A 224 -13.76 -9.57 -17.41
C PRO A 224 -13.64 -10.61 -16.28
N THR A 225 -12.47 -11.24 -16.14
CA THR A 225 -12.19 -12.20 -15.06
C THR A 225 -12.27 -11.52 -13.70
N VAL A 226 -11.62 -10.36 -13.56
CA VAL A 226 -11.67 -9.55 -12.33
C VAL A 226 -13.11 -9.15 -11.99
N LYS A 227 -13.89 -8.73 -13.00
CA LYS A 227 -15.31 -8.40 -12.80
C LYS A 227 -16.11 -9.60 -12.30
N LYS A 228 -15.96 -10.76 -12.94
CA LYS A 228 -16.63 -12.01 -12.55
C LYS A 228 -16.31 -12.44 -11.12
N LEU A 229 -15.10 -12.15 -10.63
CA LEU A 229 -14.69 -12.45 -9.26
C LEU A 229 -15.25 -11.45 -8.22
N LYS A 230 -15.46 -10.18 -8.59
CA LYS A 230 -16.02 -9.16 -7.70
C LYS A 230 -17.54 -9.17 -7.62
N GLU A 231 -18.19 -9.51 -8.72
CA GLU A 231 -19.63 -9.35 -8.90
C GLU A 231 -20.48 -10.10 -7.86
N PRO A 232 -20.21 -11.37 -7.53
CA PRO A 232 -21.01 -12.09 -6.53
C PRO A 232 -20.99 -11.44 -5.14
N THR A 233 -19.83 -10.93 -4.72
CA THR A 233 -19.73 -10.25 -3.41
C THR A 233 -20.39 -8.88 -3.43
N LEU A 234 -20.27 -8.12 -4.52
CA LEU A 234 -21.00 -6.86 -4.65
C LEU A 234 -22.51 -7.08 -4.67
N ASP A 235 -22.97 -8.16 -5.29
CA ASP A 235 -24.39 -8.55 -5.30
C ASP A 235 -24.89 -8.89 -3.89
N GLU A 236 -24.18 -9.77 -3.18
CA GLU A 236 -24.51 -10.16 -1.81
C GLU A 236 -24.60 -8.93 -0.87
N ILE A 237 -23.59 -8.07 -0.92
CA ILE A 237 -23.52 -6.88 -0.07
C ILE A 237 -24.60 -5.87 -0.47
N SER A 238 -24.87 -5.70 -1.77
CA SER A 238 -25.97 -4.86 -2.23
C SER A 238 -27.32 -5.35 -1.71
N HIS A 239 -27.60 -6.65 -1.79
CA HIS A 239 -28.83 -7.23 -1.23
C HIS A 239 -28.96 -6.98 0.27
N GLU A 240 -27.87 -7.14 1.01
CA GLU A 240 -27.85 -6.94 2.45
C GLU A 240 -28.03 -5.45 2.84
N LEU A 241 -27.39 -4.51 2.16
CA LEU A 241 -27.61 -3.08 2.38
C LEU A 241 -29.05 -2.67 2.04
N VAL A 242 -29.62 -3.19 0.94
CA VAL A 242 -31.03 -2.93 0.57
C VAL A 242 -31.97 -3.43 1.69
N ARG A 243 -31.73 -4.65 2.19
CA ARG A 243 -32.52 -5.24 3.28
C ARG A 243 -32.41 -4.43 4.58
N ARG A 244 -31.20 -3.98 4.92
CA ARG A 244 -30.89 -3.25 6.17
C ARG A 244 -31.48 -1.84 6.18
N TYR A 245 -31.31 -1.11 5.07
CA TYR A 245 -31.63 0.33 5.01
C TYR A 245 -32.93 0.64 4.28
N GLY A 246 -33.54 -0.32 3.59
CA GLY A 246 -34.75 -0.12 2.78
C GLY A 246 -34.53 0.68 1.50
N LEU A 247 -33.30 1.10 1.22
CA LEU A 247 -32.94 1.87 0.03
C LEU A 247 -32.54 0.94 -1.10
N ASN A 248 -33.06 1.17 -2.30
CA ASN A 248 -32.76 0.37 -3.50
C ASN A 248 -31.35 0.67 -4.05
N PHE A 249 -30.31 0.33 -3.28
CA PHE A 249 -28.92 0.45 -3.68
C PHE A 249 -28.58 -0.52 -4.81
N THR A 250 -27.89 -0.01 -5.82
CA THR A 250 -27.28 -0.82 -6.87
C THR A 250 -25.86 -1.23 -6.49
N LYS A 251 -25.29 -2.22 -7.18
CA LYS A 251 -23.86 -2.58 -7.06
C LYS A 251 -22.92 -1.37 -7.22
N GLN A 252 -23.27 -0.44 -8.12
CA GLN A 252 -22.50 0.77 -8.36
C GLN A 252 -22.60 1.75 -7.18
N ASP A 253 -23.77 1.85 -6.55
CA ASP A 253 -23.98 2.65 -5.34
C ASP A 253 -23.13 2.10 -4.20
N VAL A 254 -23.16 0.79 -3.96
CA VAL A 254 -22.34 0.10 -2.94
C VAL A 254 -20.84 0.32 -3.17
N SER A 255 -20.38 0.16 -4.42
CA SER A 255 -18.97 0.43 -4.79
C SER A 255 -18.57 1.88 -4.51
N SER A 256 -19.47 2.83 -4.80
CA SER A 256 -19.23 4.26 -4.57
C SER A 256 -19.29 4.62 -3.08
N LEU A 257 -20.17 3.98 -2.30
CA LEU A 257 -20.25 4.11 -0.83
C LEU A 257 -19.03 3.51 -0.15
N TRP A 258 -18.52 2.37 -0.64
CA TRP A 258 -17.26 1.81 -0.14
C TRP A 258 -16.08 2.73 -0.44
N PHE A 259 -16.04 3.30 -1.65
CA PHE A 259 -15.06 4.31 -1.98
C PHE A 259 -15.19 5.57 -1.10
N LEU A 260 -16.41 6.04 -0.81
CA LEU A 260 -16.65 7.16 0.09
C LEU A 260 -16.15 6.85 1.50
N CYS A 261 -16.50 5.69 2.07
CA CYS A 261 -15.99 5.24 3.38
C CYS A 261 -14.47 5.35 3.45
N LYS A 262 -13.79 4.80 2.43
CA LYS A 262 -12.33 4.87 2.30
C LYS A 262 -11.80 6.30 2.39
N GLN A 263 -12.44 7.26 1.74
CA GLN A 263 -11.99 8.66 1.76
C GLN A 263 -12.37 9.39 3.04
N GLU A 264 -13.57 9.17 3.57
CA GLU A 264 -14.02 9.71 4.86
C GLU A 264 -13.09 9.24 5.99
N ALA A 265 -12.82 7.95 6.07
CA ALA A 265 -11.97 7.38 7.10
C ALA A 265 -10.50 7.80 6.95
N SER A 266 -9.95 7.76 5.73
CA SER A 266 -8.52 8.04 5.50
C SER A 266 -8.18 9.52 5.33
N LEU A 267 -9.10 10.40 4.95
CA LEU A 267 -8.81 11.83 4.73
C LEU A 267 -9.49 12.70 5.77
N LEU A 268 -10.69 12.35 6.22
CA LEU A 268 -11.50 13.19 7.10
C LEU A 268 -11.61 12.63 8.53
N ASN A 269 -11.08 11.44 8.78
CA ASN A 269 -11.22 10.72 10.04
C ASN A 269 -12.70 10.49 10.45
N ILE A 270 -13.59 10.36 9.45
CA ILE A 270 -15.02 10.10 9.64
C ILE A 270 -15.25 8.59 9.44
N THR A 271 -15.74 7.91 10.47
CA THR A 271 -16.02 6.45 10.44
C THR A 271 -17.50 6.12 10.68
N ASN A 272 -18.30 7.11 11.08
CA ASN A 272 -19.73 6.97 11.43
C ASN A 272 -20.70 7.37 10.30
N GLN A 273 -20.21 7.49 9.06
CA GLN A 273 -21.03 7.79 7.87
C GLN A 273 -21.03 6.63 6.89
N ALA A 274 -20.35 6.73 5.73
CA ALA A 274 -20.40 5.67 4.73
C ALA A 274 -19.80 4.35 5.25
N CYS A 275 -18.80 4.42 6.14
CA CYS A 275 -18.21 3.23 6.74
C CYS A 275 -19.18 2.45 7.63
N SER A 276 -20.06 3.14 8.38
CA SER A 276 -21.03 2.47 9.26
C SER A 276 -22.18 1.82 8.49
N LEU A 277 -22.20 1.93 7.15
CA LEU A 277 -23.13 1.16 6.32
C LEU A 277 -22.73 -0.32 6.22
N PHE A 278 -21.45 -0.62 6.45
CA PHE A 278 -20.87 -1.94 6.28
C PHE A 278 -20.66 -2.61 7.65
N SER A 279 -21.01 -3.89 7.75
CA SER A 279 -20.66 -4.68 8.93
C SER A 279 -19.16 -5.00 8.96
N PRO A 280 -18.57 -5.29 10.13
CA PRO A 280 -17.19 -5.76 10.20
C PRO A 280 -16.91 -6.95 9.28
N ALA A 281 -17.84 -7.90 9.18
CA ALA A 281 -17.72 -9.03 8.27
C ALA A 281 -17.70 -8.59 6.80
N GLU A 282 -18.54 -7.63 6.39
CA GLU A 282 -18.55 -7.10 5.01
C GLU A 282 -17.25 -6.37 4.67
N VAL A 283 -16.64 -5.68 5.65
CA VAL A 283 -15.32 -5.05 5.50
C VAL A 283 -14.21 -6.10 5.44
N LEU A 284 -14.19 -7.04 6.39
CA LEU A 284 -13.18 -8.11 6.53
C LEU A 284 -13.20 -9.10 5.39
N THR A 285 -14.38 -9.39 4.82
CA THR A 285 -14.52 -10.25 3.65
C THR A 285 -13.74 -9.70 2.46
N GLY A 286 -13.28 -8.43 2.51
CA GLY A 286 -12.21 -7.87 1.67
C GLY A 286 -12.56 -7.72 0.18
N LYS A 287 -13.63 -8.35 -0.28
CA LYS A 287 -13.99 -8.54 -1.69
C LYS A 287 -14.78 -7.39 -2.30
N VAL A 288 -15.26 -6.43 -1.50
CA VAL A 288 -15.77 -5.13 -2.02
C VAL A 288 -14.63 -4.33 -2.65
N GLY A 289 -13.39 -4.54 -2.17
CA GLY A 289 -12.23 -3.71 -2.49
C GLY A 289 -10.97 -4.44 -2.97
N THR A 290 -10.95 -5.77 -3.11
CA THR A 290 -9.72 -6.50 -3.48
C THR A 290 -9.06 -5.89 -4.72
N GLU A 291 -7.81 -5.48 -4.54
CA GLU A 291 -6.93 -5.10 -5.62
C GLU A 291 -6.43 -6.40 -6.25
N PHE A 292 -6.96 -6.72 -7.43
CA PHE A 292 -6.48 -7.86 -8.19
C PHE A 292 -5.10 -7.52 -8.73
N VAL A 293 -4.10 -8.27 -8.28
CA VAL A 293 -2.75 -8.13 -8.79
C VAL A 293 -2.60 -9.07 -9.96
N ILE A 294 -2.35 -8.46 -11.11
CA ILE A 294 -2.22 -9.17 -12.36
C ILE A 294 -0.73 -9.48 -12.53
N LYS A 295 -0.35 -10.75 -12.31
CA LYS A 295 1.03 -11.23 -12.47
C LYS A 295 1.52 -10.96 -13.88
N PHE A 296 2.63 -10.25 -14.06
CA PHE A 296 3.19 -10.01 -15.40
C PHE A 296 4.69 -9.75 -15.41
N LEU A 297 5.50 -10.51 -16.15
CA LEU A 297 6.96 -10.57 -16.02
C LEU A 297 7.78 -9.30 -16.38
N CYS A 298 7.17 -8.11 -16.56
CA CYS A 298 7.84 -6.84 -16.93
C CYS A 298 8.63 -6.17 -15.76
N TRP A 299 9.02 -6.89 -14.71
CA TRP A 299 9.51 -6.31 -13.45
C TRP A 299 11.04 -6.15 -13.34
N ASN A 300 11.78 -6.71 -14.30
CA ASN A 300 13.22 -6.91 -14.19
C ASN A 300 14.02 -5.61 -14.12
N MET A 301 13.56 -4.52 -14.74
CA MET A 301 14.33 -3.27 -14.84
C MET A 301 14.62 -2.60 -13.50
N LEU A 302 13.62 -2.52 -12.60
CA LEU A 302 13.82 -1.92 -11.28
C LEU A 302 14.71 -2.80 -10.42
N LEU A 303 14.56 -4.12 -10.51
CA LEU A 303 15.41 -5.07 -9.80
C LEU A 303 16.86 -4.97 -10.29
N GLU A 304 17.07 -4.91 -11.61
CA GLU A 304 18.38 -4.76 -12.23
C GLU A 304 19.06 -3.44 -11.80
N ASP A 305 18.34 -2.31 -11.83
CA ASP A 305 18.85 -1.02 -11.36
C ASP A 305 19.22 -1.04 -9.85
N VAL A 306 18.41 -1.70 -9.01
CA VAL A 306 18.74 -1.90 -7.59
C VAL A 306 20.01 -2.74 -7.44
N ILE A 307 20.12 -3.89 -8.09
CA ILE A 307 21.29 -4.77 -7.98
C ILE A 307 22.56 -4.11 -8.50
N GLN A 308 22.48 -3.46 -9.66
CA GLN A 308 23.61 -2.75 -10.25
C GLN A 308 24.12 -1.65 -9.31
N SER A 309 23.21 -0.90 -8.66
CA SER A 309 23.60 0.14 -7.70
C SER A 309 24.33 -0.42 -6.48
N MET A 310 23.94 -1.63 -6.03
CA MET A 310 24.60 -2.31 -4.92
C MET A 310 25.98 -2.84 -5.31
N GLU A 311 26.11 -3.46 -6.50
CA GLU A 311 27.41 -3.91 -7.02
C GLU A 311 28.40 -2.76 -7.17
N GLN A 312 27.94 -1.62 -7.65
CA GLN A 312 28.75 -0.40 -7.76
C GLN A 312 29.21 0.08 -6.38
N ALA A 313 28.33 0.07 -5.38
CA ALA A 313 28.68 0.47 -4.02
C ALA A 313 29.72 -0.46 -3.38
N ILE A 314 29.59 -1.78 -3.57
CA ILE A 314 30.54 -2.79 -3.10
C ILE A 314 31.92 -2.56 -3.73
N LYS A 315 31.99 -2.47 -5.07
CA LYS A 315 33.25 -2.20 -5.80
C LYS A 315 33.92 -0.92 -5.34
N ALA A 316 33.12 0.13 -5.09
CA ALA A 316 33.61 1.42 -4.62
C ALA A 316 34.10 1.39 -3.16
N LYS A 317 33.58 0.47 -2.32
CA LYS A 317 34.06 0.25 -0.95
C LYS A 317 35.37 -0.54 -0.93
N GLU A 318 35.50 -1.52 -1.82
CA GLU A 318 36.68 -2.41 -1.91
C GLU A 318 37.90 -1.76 -2.62
N GLY A 319 37.75 -0.56 -3.19
CA GLY A 319 38.85 0.18 -3.80
C GLY A 319 39.20 -0.24 -5.24
N TYR A 320 38.36 -1.05 -5.89
CA TYR A 320 38.56 -1.54 -7.26
C TYR A 320 38.33 -0.50 -8.37
N ALA A 321 38.12 0.78 -8.04
CA ALA A 321 37.89 1.85 -9.02
C ALA A 321 38.90 3.00 -8.83
N PRO A 322 40.02 3.01 -9.58
CA PRO A 322 40.91 4.16 -9.64
C PRO A 322 40.33 5.20 -10.60
N GLY A 323 39.90 6.34 -10.05
CA GLY A 323 39.51 7.53 -10.82
C GLY A 323 38.12 7.48 -11.45
N SER A 324 37.29 8.45 -11.08
CA SER A 324 35.92 8.73 -11.57
C SER A 324 34.79 7.84 -11.03
N PHE A 325 33.88 8.53 -10.33
CA PHE A 325 32.44 8.35 -10.15
C PHE A 325 32.10 8.54 -8.67
N GLU A 326 31.48 9.69 -8.37
CA GLU A 326 30.91 9.98 -7.08
C GLU A 326 30.08 8.78 -6.61
N LYS A 327 30.46 8.22 -5.46
CA LYS A 327 29.86 7.00 -4.94
C LYS A 327 28.40 7.31 -4.65
N ALA A 328 27.47 6.83 -5.48
CA ALA A 328 26.05 6.93 -5.18
C ALA A 328 25.78 6.24 -3.83
N ARG A 329 25.70 7.04 -2.75
CA ARG A 329 25.44 6.58 -1.39
C ARG A 329 23.98 6.16 -1.23
N SER A 330 23.09 6.75 -2.03
CA SER A 330 21.69 6.38 -2.03
C SER A 330 21.01 6.50 -3.39
N ARG A 331 20.02 5.65 -3.61
CA ARG A 331 19.05 5.73 -4.71
C ARG A 331 17.66 5.79 -4.12
N LEU A 332 17.06 6.98 -4.18
CA LEU A 332 15.78 7.30 -3.53
C LEU A 332 14.70 7.46 -4.62
N ARG A 333 13.72 6.55 -4.66
CA ARG A 333 12.74 6.44 -5.76
C ARG A 333 11.31 6.60 -5.23
N PHE A 334 10.52 7.48 -5.84
CA PHE A 334 9.12 7.76 -5.46
C PHE A 334 8.13 7.36 -6.54
N ALA A 335 7.24 6.43 -6.21
CA ALA A 335 6.37 5.73 -7.15
C ALA A 335 4.92 5.55 -6.65
N HIS A 336 4.24 4.53 -7.18
CA HIS A 336 2.85 4.21 -6.87
C HIS A 336 2.73 2.89 -6.13
N ALA A 337 1.56 2.63 -5.54
CA ALA A 337 1.30 1.36 -4.85
C ALA A 337 1.51 0.18 -5.82
N GLU A 338 1.11 0.35 -7.08
CA GLU A 338 1.30 -0.62 -8.14
C GLU A 338 2.79 -0.90 -8.39
N THR A 339 3.71 0.04 -8.19
CA THR A 339 5.14 -0.24 -8.35
C THR A 339 5.66 -1.05 -7.16
N LEU A 340 5.35 -0.61 -5.94
CA LEU A 340 5.83 -1.28 -4.72
C LEU A 340 5.24 -2.67 -4.56
N LEU A 341 3.95 -2.86 -4.85
CA LEU A 341 3.23 -4.12 -4.73
C LEU A 341 3.90 -5.21 -5.57
N HIS A 342 4.17 -4.92 -6.84
CA HIS A 342 4.81 -5.90 -7.70
C HIS A 342 6.30 -6.06 -7.41
N PHE A 343 7.01 -4.97 -7.08
CA PHE A 343 8.41 -5.07 -6.68
C PHE A 343 8.57 -5.94 -5.43
N SER A 344 7.73 -5.74 -4.41
CA SER A 344 7.73 -6.54 -3.18
C SER A 344 7.37 -8.01 -3.39
N CYS A 345 6.44 -8.32 -4.31
CA CYS A 345 6.20 -9.71 -4.73
C CYS A 345 7.43 -10.30 -5.43
N LEU A 346 8.08 -9.54 -6.31
CA LEU A 346 9.26 -9.98 -7.07
C LEU A 346 10.40 -10.36 -6.13
N ILE A 347 10.68 -9.49 -5.15
CA ILE A 347 11.71 -9.77 -4.14
C ILE A 347 11.16 -10.57 -2.96
N GLY A 348 10.04 -11.28 -3.09
CA GLY A 348 9.54 -12.24 -2.09
C GLY A 348 9.22 -11.70 -0.69
N LEU A 349 9.00 -10.39 -0.52
CA LEU A 349 8.65 -9.76 0.78
C LEU A 349 7.17 -9.91 1.15
N ALA A 350 6.31 -10.11 0.16
CA ALA A 350 4.85 -10.07 0.31
C ALA A 350 4.21 -11.39 0.77
N LEU A 351 4.99 -12.40 1.12
CA LEU A 351 4.49 -13.73 1.49
C LEU A 351 4.16 -13.79 2.98
N GLY A 352 2.87 -13.76 3.30
CA GLY A 352 2.35 -14.11 4.62
C GLY A 352 2.23 -15.63 4.80
N GLU A 353 2.32 -16.12 6.04
CA GLU A 353 2.29 -17.54 6.41
C GLU A 353 0.92 -18.23 6.17
N SER A 354 -0.14 -17.47 5.93
CA SER A 354 -1.42 -18.00 5.47
C SER A 354 -1.34 -18.20 3.95
N GLY A 355 -1.44 -19.45 3.47
CA GLY A 355 -1.32 -19.88 2.06
C GLY A 355 -2.25 -19.22 1.02
N PHE A 356 -2.22 -17.89 0.92
CA PHE A 356 -2.80 -17.10 -0.15
C PHE A 356 -1.77 -17.02 -1.29
N THR A 357 -2.08 -17.68 -2.39
CA THR A 357 -1.27 -17.86 -3.62
C THR A 357 -1.13 -16.59 -4.47
N GLY A 358 -0.97 -15.44 -3.81
CA GLY A 358 -0.91 -14.09 -4.35
C GLY A 358 0.38 -13.77 -5.12
N CYS A 359 1.53 -13.94 -4.47
CA CYS A 359 2.85 -13.64 -5.04
C CYS A 359 3.65 -14.90 -5.38
N ASP A 360 2.98 -16.00 -5.76
CA ASP A 360 3.69 -17.24 -6.12
C ASP A 360 4.35 -17.06 -7.50
N VAL A 361 5.50 -16.38 -7.50
CA VAL A 361 6.47 -16.37 -8.58
C VAL A 361 7.24 -17.66 -8.37
N HIS A 362 7.12 -18.62 -9.30
CA HIS A 362 7.84 -19.89 -9.23
C HIS A 362 9.28 -19.68 -8.72
N ALA A 363 9.53 -20.14 -7.49
CA ALA A 363 10.83 -20.32 -6.86
C ALA A 363 11.67 -19.07 -6.53
N SER A 364 11.12 -18.02 -5.90
CA SER A 364 11.93 -16.92 -5.33
C SER A 364 11.35 -16.36 -4.03
N ASN A 365 11.28 -17.20 -3.00
CA ASN A 365 10.91 -16.76 -1.66
C ASN A 365 12.12 -16.06 -1.03
N LEU A 366 12.02 -14.78 -0.69
CA LEU A 366 13.11 -14.05 -0.02
C LEU A 366 13.43 -14.65 1.34
N LYS A 367 12.37 -14.98 2.11
CA LYS A 367 12.50 -15.68 3.38
C LYS A 367 13.25 -17.00 3.18
N GLU A 368 12.85 -17.88 2.26
CA GLU A 368 13.59 -19.15 2.07
C GLU A 368 14.98 -18.95 1.42
N GLY A 369 15.12 -17.96 0.54
CA GLY A 369 16.36 -17.63 -0.15
C GLY A 369 17.43 -17.05 0.78
N CYS A 370 17.00 -16.39 1.85
CA CYS A 370 17.83 -15.73 2.86
C CYS A 370 17.67 -16.35 4.25
N ASN A 371 17.29 -17.63 4.33
CA ASN A 371 17.17 -18.43 5.56
C ASN A 371 16.30 -17.78 6.67
N SER A 372 15.21 -17.13 6.26
CA SER A 372 14.25 -16.40 7.09
C SER A 372 14.86 -15.25 7.87
N SER A 373 16.00 -14.71 7.40
CA SER A 373 16.66 -13.53 7.96
C SER A 373 16.36 -12.28 7.14
N ASP A 374 16.29 -11.15 7.83
CA ASP A 374 16.24 -9.80 7.23
C ASP A 374 17.62 -9.33 6.73
N SER A 375 18.68 -10.12 6.95
CA SER A 375 20.01 -9.96 6.38
C SER A 375 20.34 -11.12 5.42
N CYS A 376 20.82 -10.86 4.21
CA CYS A 376 21.12 -11.90 3.24
C CYS A 376 22.45 -11.66 2.53
N PRO A 377 23.39 -12.62 2.50
CA PRO A 377 24.63 -12.44 1.75
C PRO A 377 24.33 -12.04 0.31
N PHE A 378 24.92 -10.93 -0.15
CA PHE A 378 24.61 -10.34 -1.45
C PHE A 378 24.64 -11.34 -2.63
N GLU A 379 25.63 -12.23 -2.69
CA GLU A 379 25.71 -13.26 -3.74
C GLU A 379 24.63 -14.34 -3.63
N ALA A 380 24.16 -14.66 -2.42
CA ALA A 380 23.03 -15.56 -2.22
C ALA A 380 21.73 -14.89 -2.71
N PHE A 381 21.53 -13.61 -2.39
CA PHE A 381 20.40 -12.81 -2.88
C PHE A 381 20.38 -12.75 -4.41
N LYS A 382 21.52 -12.45 -5.05
CA LYS A 382 21.65 -12.48 -6.51
C LYS A 382 21.29 -13.84 -7.10
N LYS A 383 21.89 -14.92 -6.59
CA LYS A 383 21.70 -16.25 -7.16
C LYS A 383 20.27 -16.78 -6.98
N ARG A 384 19.66 -16.53 -5.82
CA ARG A 384 18.38 -17.16 -5.43
C ARG A 384 17.16 -16.31 -5.74
N ILE A 385 17.30 -14.99 -5.78
CA ILE A 385 16.19 -14.06 -5.99
C ILE A 385 16.33 -13.36 -7.34
N VAL A 386 17.50 -12.84 -7.69
CA VAL A 386 17.65 -12.02 -8.90
C VAL A 386 17.72 -12.86 -10.18
N VAL A 387 18.62 -13.85 -10.22
CA VAL A 387 18.86 -14.69 -11.41
C VAL A 387 17.60 -15.38 -11.96
N PRO A 388 16.67 -15.91 -11.13
CA PRO A 388 15.41 -16.45 -11.63
C PRO A 388 14.59 -15.46 -12.46
N HIS A 389 14.66 -14.16 -12.13
CA HIS A 389 13.90 -13.11 -12.81
C HIS A 389 14.63 -12.56 -14.04
N LEU A 390 15.97 -12.50 -14.04
CA LEU A 390 16.77 -12.00 -15.17
C LEU A 390 16.81 -12.90 -16.42
N LYS A 391 16.13 -14.06 -16.42
CA LYS A 391 16.09 -14.98 -17.58
C LYS A 391 15.28 -14.46 -18.77
N GLN A 392 14.54 -13.36 -18.63
CA GLN A 392 13.70 -12.81 -19.70
C GLN A 392 13.98 -11.32 -19.91
N ASP A 393 14.25 -10.92 -21.14
CA ASP A 393 14.50 -9.52 -21.52
C ASP A 393 13.20 -8.69 -21.47
N TYR A 394 13.25 -7.56 -20.76
CA TYR A 394 12.13 -6.63 -20.65
C TYR A 394 11.69 -6.09 -22.01
N ASN A 395 12.64 -5.76 -22.91
CA ASN A 395 12.31 -5.18 -24.21
C ASN A 395 11.59 -6.20 -25.10
N ALA A 396 12.04 -7.45 -25.08
CA ALA A 396 11.34 -8.56 -25.70
C ALA A 396 9.93 -8.78 -25.11
N LEU A 397 9.76 -8.66 -23.79
CA LEU A 397 8.44 -8.83 -23.15
C LEU A 397 7.46 -7.69 -23.42
N CYS A 398 7.95 -6.44 -23.49
CA CYS A 398 7.12 -5.25 -23.63
C CYS A 398 6.61 -4.95 -25.03
N ASN A 399 7.37 -5.37 -26.05
CA ASN A 399 7.20 -4.93 -27.44
C ASN A 399 6.66 -6.03 -28.38
N VAL A 400 6.51 -7.27 -27.90
CA VAL A 400 5.90 -8.35 -28.70
C VAL A 400 4.38 -8.16 -28.70
N ASN A 401 3.78 -8.08 -29.89
CA ASN A 401 2.33 -8.26 -30.04
C ASN A 401 1.97 -9.60 -29.41
N TYR A 402 1.21 -9.57 -28.31
CA TYR A 402 0.71 -10.77 -27.64
C TYR A 402 -0.34 -11.43 -28.55
N GLU A 403 0.10 -12.02 -29.66
CA GLU A 403 -0.65 -13.04 -30.35
C GLU A 403 -0.61 -14.28 -29.47
N ARG A 404 -1.80 -14.81 -29.22
CA ARG A 404 -2.08 -15.93 -28.33
C ARG A 404 -1.31 -17.18 -28.81
N LYS A 405 -0.04 -17.32 -28.43
CA LYS A 405 0.66 -18.60 -28.48
C LYS A 405 0.07 -19.49 -27.40
N GLU A 406 -0.93 -20.26 -27.79
CA GLU A 406 -1.38 -21.42 -27.02
C GLU A 406 -0.23 -22.43 -26.86
N LYS A 407 -0.31 -23.19 -25.75
CA LYS A 407 0.66 -24.19 -25.23
C LYS A 407 1.80 -23.63 -24.37
N GLY A 408 1.41 -22.87 -23.36
CA GLY A 408 2.10 -22.71 -22.07
C GLY A 408 1.05 -22.20 -21.07
N SER A 409 1.03 -22.69 -19.84
CA SER A 409 -0.02 -22.35 -18.84
C SER A 409 -0.27 -20.83 -18.81
N ALA A 410 -1.54 -20.42 -19.00
CA ALA A 410 -1.92 -19.02 -18.98
C ALA A 410 -1.45 -18.35 -17.66
N PRO A 411 -0.96 -17.10 -17.69
CA PRO A 411 -0.60 -16.40 -16.47
C PRO A 411 -1.84 -16.33 -15.56
N THR A 412 -1.72 -16.86 -14.34
CA THR A 412 -2.83 -16.92 -13.38
C THR A 412 -3.01 -15.58 -12.69
N ALA A 413 -4.24 -15.06 -12.69
CA ALA A 413 -4.61 -13.94 -11.84
C ALA A 413 -4.68 -14.45 -10.39
N SER A 414 -3.97 -13.77 -9.49
CA SER A 414 -3.96 -14.11 -8.07
C SER A 414 -4.50 -12.95 -7.25
N VAL A 415 -5.13 -13.27 -6.12
CA VAL A 415 -5.65 -12.27 -5.18
C VAL A 415 -4.55 -11.97 -4.18
N ILE A 416 -4.18 -10.69 -4.05
CA ILE A 416 -3.22 -10.25 -3.01
C ILE A 416 -3.98 -9.34 -2.06
N ASP A 417 -3.87 -9.64 -0.78
CA ASP A 417 -4.24 -8.66 0.24
C ASP A 417 -3.10 -7.64 0.39
N ALA A 418 -3.34 -6.42 -0.10
CA ALA A 418 -2.38 -5.32 0.00
C ALA A 418 -2.15 -4.83 1.46
N ARG A 419 -2.87 -5.39 2.45
CA ARG A 419 -2.71 -5.07 3.87
C ARG A 419 -1.27 -5.29 4.36
N LEU A 420 -0.52 -6.22 3.77
CA LEU A 420 0.84 -6.59 4.21
C LEU A 420 1.96 -5.63 3.75
N LEU A 421 1.69 -4.71 2.81
CA LEU A 421 2.74 -4.04 2.02
C LEU A 421 2.90 -2.54 2.24
N LEU A 422 2.16 -1.97 3.20
CA LEU A 422 2.08 -0.52 3.40
C LEU A 422 2.23 -0.13 4.88
N THR A 423 3.10 -0.83 5.59
CA THR A 423 3.49 -0.55 6.97
C THR A 423 4.52 0.59 7.03
N ASP A 424 4.53 1.39 8.10
CA ASP A 424 5.55 2.41 8.38
C ASP A 424 6.94 1.82 8.63
N ASN A 425 7.01 0.51 8.89
CA ASN A 425 8.28 -0.20 8.94
C ASN A 425 8.90 -0.18 7.55
N ILE A 426 9.98 0.59 7.41
CA ILE A 426 10.95 0.35 6.34
C ILE A 426 11.32 -1.12 6.49
N ARG A 427 10.85 -1.96 5.57
CA ARG A 427 11.36 -3.33 5.48
C ARG A 427 12.79 -3.20 4.95
N VAL A 428 13.72 -3.03 5.89
CA VAL A 428 15.13 -2.95 5.59
C VAL A 428 15.60 -4.37 5.33
N MET A 429 15.89 -4.66 4.07
CA MET A 429 16.67 -5.84 3.75
C MET A 429 18.14 -5.43 3.79
N ASN A 430 18.89 -5.97 4.75
CA ASN A 430 20.33 -5.79 4.81
C ASN A 430 21.00 -6.84 3.91
N LEU A 431 21.98 -6.45 3.10
CA LEU A 431 22.62 -7.32 2.11
C LEU A 431 24.13 -7.25 2.20
#